data_AF-A0AAQ4DXL2-F1
#
_entry.id   AF-A0AAQ4DXL2-F1
#
_cell.length_a   1.000
_cell.length_b   1.000
_cell.length_c   1.000
_cell.angle_alpha   90.00
_cell.angle_beta   90.00
_cell.angle_gamma   90.00
#
_symmetry.space_group_name_H-M   'P 1'
#
loop_
_entity.id
_entity.type
_entity.pdbx_description
1 polymer ?
#
loop_
_entity_poly.entity_id
_entity_poly.type
_entity_poly.pdbx_seq_one_letter_code
_entity_poly.pdbx_strand_id
1 'polypeptide(L)'
;MSDDESFQSATVLASNKLIRENWNLRYSAFFLLCPLPAGMTGETPLWVAVQRLNDRSMPRNLLAVHRRDDDSALDRLPEERELAVCVKPIHYEYNKVLQFAEFIELNVALGASHFVFYNHTVGPDVGCLLERYASENLVTLLPWEIPLASQREIRTEALFAALNDCLYRVMYRFRWVAMIDLDEFIVPSGNITIPTMLKRLQERNKSGRAGAYSFRNAFFYLQWPDDPVAAKDKLPLVTLRKTMRKLHLHAHRQRSKCILEPESVVEVGNHFVWEFLAGKTTVNVASSVAFLHHYRVCEFGGNDCVNATSVRDTKVYYWKPRLLEAVGRRMKMLRRRDLACPGQPPRIRPGGGNRTSHTAAPVVAPSTSS
;
A
#
# COMPACT_ATOMS: atom_id res chain seq x y z
N MET A 1 8.63 28.26 -40.09
CA MET A 1 9.51 27.33 -39.37
C MET A 1 8.66 26.14 -39.01
N SER A 2 8.71 25.12 -39.86
CA SER A 2 7.95 23.88 -39.77
C SER A 2 8.85 22.83 -39.12
N ASP A 3 8.75 22.68 -37.80
CA ASP A 3 9.27 21.51 -37.12
C ASP A 3 8.21 20.42 -37.26
N ASP A 4 8.22 19.74 -38.42
CA ASP A 4 7.43 18.54 -38.67
C ASP A 4 8.14 17.38 -37.97
N GLU A 5 7.93 17.26 -36.65
CA GLU A 5 8.40 16.10 -35.90
C GLU A 5 7.69 14.85 -36.45
N SER A 6 8.41 14.10 -37.29
CA SER A 6 7.89 12.86 -37.87
C SER A 6 7.83 11.78 -36.80
N PHE A 7 6.63 11.48 -36.30
CA PHE A 7 6.44 10.37 -35.36
C PHE A 7 6.62 9.03 -36.07
N GLN A 8 7.55 8.21 -35.59
CA GLN A 8 7.68 6.82 -36.03
C GLN A 8 6.76 5.93 -35.18
N SER A 9 6.04 5.03 -35.84
CA SER A 9 5.23 4.01 -35.16
C SER A 9 5.54 2.62 -35.71
N ALA A 10 5.42 1.61 -34.85
CA ALA A 10 5.56 0.21 -35.24
C ALA A 10 4.53 -0.64 -34.53
N THR A 11 4.00 -1.64 -35.26
CA THR A 11 3.11 -2.65 -34.68
C THR A 11 3.89 -3.91 -34.41
N VAL A 12 3.78 -4.43 -33.20
CA VAL A 12 4.45 -5.66 -32.76
C VAL A 12 3.46 -6.62 -32.15
N LEU A 13 3.72 -7.92 -32.32
CA LEU A 13 2.96 -8.94 -31.62
C LEU A 13 3.37 -8.93 -30.14
N ALA A 14 2.41 -8.65 -29.26
CA ALA A 14 2.62 -8.74 -27.83
C ALA A 14 2.48 -10.17 -27.32
N SER A 15 3.20 -10.50 -26.25
CA SER A 15 3.06 -11.78 -25.54
C SER A 15 2.46 -11.58 -24.15
N ASN A 16 1.66 -12.54 -23.71
CA ASN A 16 1.06 -12.54 -22.39
C ASN A 16 1.94 -13.32 -21.42
N LYS A 17 2.33 -12.68 -20.31
CA LYS A 17 3.01 -13.34 -19.20
C LYS A 17 2.14 -13.30 -17.96
N LEU A 18 1.57 -14.44 -17.60
CA LEU A 18 0.71 -14.57 -16.42
C LEU A 18 1.50 -14.26 -15.13
N ILE A 19 0.89 -13.51 -14.20
CA ILE A 19 1.45 -13.35 -12.85
C ILE A 19 1.48 -14.71 -12.15
N ARG A 20 2.61 -15.02 -11.50
CA ARG A 20 2.89 -16.31 -10.86
C ARG A 20 2.03 -16.53 -9.61
N GLU A 21 1.81 -15.49 -8.82
CA GLU A 21 0.96 -15.57 -7.63
C GLU A 21 -0.52 -15.42 -8.01
N ASN A 22 -1.14 -16.51 -8.48
CA ASN A 22 -2.53 -16.49 -8.96
C ASN A 22 -3.45 -17.50 -8.27
N TRP A 23 -2.88 -18.43 -7.49
CA TRP A 23 -3.62 -19.45 -6.72
C TRP A 23 -4.53 -20.35 -7.57
N ASN A 24 -4.24 -20.49 -8.88
CA ASN A 24 -5.08 -21.19 -9.85
C ASN A 24 -6.56 -20.77 -9.81
N LEU A 25 -6.81 -19.50 -9.48
CA LEU A 25 -8.15 -18.93 -9.53
C LEU A 25 -8.59 -18.69 -10.97
N ARG A 26 -9.90 -18.47 -11.16
CA ARG A 26 -10.50 -18.27 -12.48
C ARG A 26 -9.90 -17.10 -13.25
N TYR A 27 -9.60 -16.00 -12.55
CA TYR A 27 -8.98 -14.81 -13.12
C TYR A 27 -7.63 -14.52 -12.47
N SER A 28 -6.72 -14.01 -13.28
CA SER A 28 -5.42 -13.49 -12.86
C SER A 28 -5.02 -12.34 -13.77
N ALA A 29 -4.15 -11.48 -13.26
CA ALA A 29 -3.51 -10.46 -14.07
C ALA A 29 -2.32 -11.06 -14.84
N PHE A 30 -1.96 -10.40 -15.93
CA PHE A 30 -0.83 -10.76 -16.77
C PHE A 30 -0.14 -9.48 -17.27
N PHE A 31 1.14 -9.59 -17.57
CA PHE A 31 1.88 -8.57 -18.29
C PHE A 31 1.66 -8.76 -19.78
N LEU A 32 1.41 -7.65 -20.47
CA LEU A 32 1.47 -7.58 -21.91
C LEU A 32 2.86 -7.10 -22.32
N LEU A 33 3.68 -8.01 -22.83
CA LEU A 33 5.08 -7.73 -23.18
C LEU A 33 5.19 -7.43 -24.67
N CYS A 34 5.57 -6.20 -25.00
CA CYS A 34 5.72 -5.71 -26.37
C CYS A 34 7.21 -5.55 -26.71
N PRO A 35 7.82 -6.47 -27.48
CA PRO A 35 9.23 -6.35 -27.84
C PRO A 35 9.43 -5.16 -28.79
N LEU A 36 10.43 -4.32 -28.51
CA LEU A 36 10.76 -3.21 -29.41
C LEU A 36 11.41 -3.74 -30.71
N PRO A 37 10.99 -3.28 -31.91
CA PRO A 37 11.60 -3.69 -33.16
C PRO A 37 13.09 -3.36 -33.26
N ALA A 38 13.83 -4.15 -34.03
CA ALA A 38 15.21 -3.84 -34.41
C ALA A 38 15.25 -2.48 -35.15
N GLY A 39 16.01 -1.51 -34.65
CA GLY A 39 16.06 -0.14 -35.16
C GLY A 39 15.32 0.89 -34.30
N MET A 40 14.42 0.46 -33.40
CA MET A 40 13.90 1.28 -32.29
C MET A 40 14.65 1.03 -30.98
N THR A 41 15.70 0.21 -31.05
CA THR A 41 16.61 -0.12 -29.95
C THR A 41 17.43 1.11 -29.57
N GLY A 42 16.95 1.88 -28.58
CA GLY A 42 17.61 3.09 -28.08
C GLY A 42 16.64 4.19 -27.66
N GLU A 43 15.42 4.18 -28.20
CA GLU A 43 14.38 5.16 -27.88
C GLU A 43 13.21 4.48 -27.17
N THR A 44 12.94 4.90 -25.93
CA THR A 44 11.74 4.45 -25.21
C THR A 44 10.52 5.10 -25.87
N PRO A 45 9.52 4.33 -26.35
CA PRO A 45 8.32 4.89 -26.94
C PRO A 45 7.64 5.86 -25.96
N LEU A 46 7.09 6.96 -26.48
CA LEU A 46 6.32 7.92 -25.67
C LEU A 46 4.91 7.40 -25.35
N TRP A 47 4.31 6.70 -26.30
CA TRP A 47 2.97 6.15 -26.18
C TRP A 47 2.88 4.74 -26.75
N VAL A 48 1.92 3.97 -26.25
CA VAL A 48 1.55 2.66 -26.79
C VAL A 48 0.05 2.58 -27.00
N ALA A 49 -0.35 1.93 -28.07
CA ALA A 49 -1.73 1.52 -28.31
C ALA A 49 -1.81 -0.01 -28.27
N VAL A 50 -2.87 -0.54 -27.69
CA VAL A 50 -3.10 -1.99 -27.53
C VAL A 50 -4.40 -2.36 -28.20
N GLN A 51 -4.33 -3.30 -29.14
CA GLN A 51 -5.50 -3.80 -29.86
C GLN A 51 -5.57 -5.32 -29.82
N ARG A 52 -6.76 -5.87 -30.09
CA ARG A 52 -6.92 -7.32 -30.23
C ARG A 52 -6.22 -7.81 -31.48
N LEU A 53 -5.70 -9.03 -31.42
CA LEU A 53 -5.12 -9.69 -32.59
C LEU A 53 -6.18 -9.77 -33.71
N ASN A 54 -5.78 -9.43 -34.94
CA ASN A 54 -6.62 -9.37 -36.13
C ASN A 54 -7.69 -8.26 -36.17
N ASP A 55 -7.74 -7.37 -35.17
CA ASP A 55 -8.51 -6.14 -35.29
C ASP A 55 -7.83 -5.21 -36.30
N ARG A 56 -8.58 -4.79 -37.33
CA ARG A 56 -8.12 -3.91 -38.39
C ARG A 56 -8.58 -2.46 -38.20
N SER A 57 -9.35 -2.19 -37.16
CA SER A 57 -9.77 -0.83 -36.83
C SER A 57 -8.59 -0.02 -36.31
N MET A 58 -8.67 1.31 -36.46
CA MET A 58 -7.67 2.20 -35.88
C MET A 58 -7.75 2.13 -34.34
N PRO A 59 -6.62 1.91 -33.64
CA PRO A 59 -6.60 1.92 -32.17
C PRO A 59 -7.14 3.24 -31.63
N ARG A 60 -8.01 3.17 -30.62
CA ARG A 60 -8.58 4.35 -29.95
C ARG A 60 -8.04 4.59 -28.55
N ASN A 61 -7.07 3.78 -28.13
CA ASN A 61 -6.37 3.89 -26.87
C ASN A 61 -4.95 4.39 -27.12
N LEU A 62 -4.55 5.41 -26.38
CA LEU A 62 -3.19 5.93 -26.36
C LEU A 62 -2.75 5.98 -24.91
N LEU A 63 -1.89 5.05 -24.52
CA LEU A 63 -1.37 4.94 -23.17
C LEU A 63 0.02 5.58 -23.12
N ALA A 64 0.22 6.52 -22.21
CA ALA A 64 1.54 7.10 -21.98
C ALA A 64 2.47 6.05 -21.37
N VAL A 65 3.71 6.01 -21.84
CA VAL A 65 4.76 5.14 -21.29
C VAL A 65 5.45 5.86 -20.14
N HIS A 66 5.55 5.19 -18.99
CA HIS A 66 6.38 5.66 -17.90
C HIS A 66 7.86 5.47 -18.28
N ARG A 67 8.58 6.59 -18.42
CA ARG A 67 9.97 6.62 -18.88
C ARG A 67 10.88 7.25 -17.85
N ARG A 68 12.16 6.93 -17.97
CA ARG A 68 13.23 7.66 -17.29
C ARG A 68 13.48 8.93 -18.11
N ASP A 69 13.18 10.10 -17.53
CA ASP A 69 13.31 11.38 -18.24
C ASP A 69 14.79 11.75 -18.51
N ASP A 70 15.72 11.33 -17.64
CA ASP A 70 17.19 11.43 -17.76
C ASP A 70 17.87 10.45 -16.76
N ASP A 71 18.99 9.81 -17.13
CA ASP A 71 19.80 8.97 -16.23
C ASP A 71 20.32 9.75 -15.01
N SER A 72 20.54 11.06 -15.15
CA SER A 72 20.93 11.93 -14.04
C SER A 72 19.75 12.38 -13.16
N ALA A 73 18.50 12.12 -13.58
CA ALA A 73 17.30 12.57 -12.87
C ALA A 73 17.17 11.92 -11.50
N LEU A 74 17.58 10.65 -11.33
CA LEU A 74 17.56 9.93 -10.05
C LEU A 74 18.56 10.49 -9.04
N ASP A 75 19.74 10.91 -9.50
CA ASP A 75 20.76 11.57 -8.67
C ASP A 75 20.39 13.03 -8.34
N ARG A 76 19.47 13.61 -9.13
CA ARG A 76 18.90 14.96 -8.93
C ARG A 76 17.50 14.94 -8.35
N LEU A 77 16.95 13.78 -7.99
CA LEU A 77 15.65 13.72 -7.31
C LEU A 77 15.80 14.50 -6.00
N PRO A 78 14.85 15.41 -5.68
CA PRO A 78 14.82 16.00 -4.36
C PRO A 78 14.85 14.88 -3.31
N GLU A 79 15.50 15.10 -2.15
CA GLU A 79 15.46 14.15 -1.01
C GLU A 79 14.02 13.74 -0.65
N GLU A 80 13.04 14.55 -1.06
CA GLU A 80 11.60 14.33 -0.95
C GLU A 80 11.06 13.19 -1.82
N ARG A 81 11.84 12.50 -2.66
CA ARG A 81 11.37 11.38 -3.53
C ARG A 81 12.11 10.06 -3.31
N GLU A 82 12.48 9.78 -2.06
CA GLU A 82 13.23 8.57 -1.74
C GLU A 82 12.36 7.33 -1.59
N LEU A 83 11.20 7.44 -0.94
CA LEU A 83 10.39 6.28 -0.56
C LEU A 83 8.90 6.48 -0.85
N ALA A 84 8.40 5.72 -1.82
CA ALA A 84 6.96 5.52 -2.01
C ALA A 84 6.44 4.33 -1.20
N VAL A 85 5.13 4.30 -0.98
CA VAL A 85 4.42 3.18 -0.33
C VAL A 85 3.27 2.74 -1.24
N CYS A 86 3.27 1.45 -1.58
CA CYS A 86 2.19 0.78 -2.28
C CYS A 86 1.39 -0.07 -1.30
N VAL A 87 0.07 0.07 -1.34
CA VAL A 87 -0.85 -0.70 -0.52
C VAL A 87 -1.83 -1.43 -1.43
N LYS A 88 -2.24 -2.64 -1.01
CA LYS A 88 -3.31 -3.39 -1.69
C LYS A 88 -4.60 -2.56 -1.80
N PRO A 89 -5.53 -2.92 -2.71
CA PRO A 89 -6.77 -2.19 -2.88
C PRO A 89 -7.57 -2.02 -1.58
N ILE A 90 -8.11 -0.82 -1.40
CA ILE A 90 -8.97 -0.47 -0.26
C ILE A 90 -10.38 -0.96 -0.60
N HIS A 91 -10.90 -1.87 0.20
CA HIS A 91 -12.14 -2.58 -0.06
C HIS A 91 -13.00 -2.73 1.21
N TYR A 92 -14.23 -3.25 1.08
CA TYR A 92 -15.24 -3.42 2.13
C TYR A 92 -15.60 -2.13 2.88
N GLU A 93 -15.89 -1.04 2.15
CA GLU A 93 -16.32 0.24 2.73
C GLU A 93 -15.39 0.72 3.86
N TYR A 94 -14.08 0.54 3.69
CA TYR A 94 -13.11 0.78 4.76
C TYR A 94 -13.18 2.23 5.24
N ASN A 95 -13.60 2.42 6.49
CA ASN A 95 -13.85 3.75 7.07
C ASN A 95 -13.17 3.97 8.45
N LYS A 96 -12.05 3.27 8.71
CA LYS A 96 -11.29 3.38 9.97
C LYS A 96 -10.32 4.57 9.93
N VAL A 97 -10.88 5.78 10.05
CA VAL A 97 -10.18 7.07 9.85
C VAL A 97 -8.92 7.23 10.70
N LEU A 98 -8.99 6.91 11.99
CA LEU A 98 -7.86 7.13 12.91
C LEU A 98 -6.69 6.21 12.54
N GLN A 99 -6.98 4.94 12.24
CA GLN A 99 -5.99 3.96 11.81
C GLN A 99 -5.39 4.33 10.46
N PHE A 100 -6.21 4.86 9.54
CA PHE A 100 -5.73 5.31 8.23
C PHE A 100 -4.79 6.51 8.34
N ALA A 101 -5.16 7.52 9.14
CA ALA A 101 -4.29 8.66 9.43
C ALA A 101 -3.01 8.21 10.14
N GLU A 102 -3.10 7.32 11.11
CA GLU A 102 -1.94 6.74 11.79
C GLU A 102 -1.01 6.01 10.82
N PHE A 103 -1.57 5.24 9.89
CA PHE A 103 -0.80 4.54 8.86
C PHE A 103 0.04 5.51 8.01
N ILE A 104 -0.60 6.55 7.46
CA ILE A 104 0.09 7.53 6.62
C ILE A 104 1.11 8.31 7.44
N GLU A 105 0.71 8.89 8.57
CA GLU A 105 1.57 9.80 9.34
C GLU A 105 2.77 9.08 9.98
N LEU A 106 2.63 7.81 10.38
CA LEU A 106 3.78 7.04 10.88
C LEU A 106 4.74 6.67 9.74
N ASN A 107 4.24 6.28 8.57
CA ASN A 107 5.11 6.04 7.41
C ASN A 107 5.81 7.33 6.96
N VAL A 108 5.14 8.49 7.01
CA VAL A 108 5.79 9.80 6.79
C VAL A 108 6.89 10.06 7.81
N ALA A 109 6.64 9.78 9.09
CA ALA A 109 7.65 9.90 10.14
C ALA A 109 8.84 8.94 9.95
N LEU A 110 8.60 7.79 9.29
CA LEU A 110 9.61 6.82 8.88
C LEU A 110 10.31 7.18 7.56
N GLY A 111 9.93 8.28 6.91
CA GLY A 111 10.57 8.81 5.70
C GLY A 111 9.88 8.48 4.38
N ALA A 112 8.65 7.95 4.41
CA ALA A 112 7.82 7.86 3.21
C ALA A 112 7.40 9.26 2.75
N SER A 113 7.43 9.50 1.44
CA SER A 113 7.08 10.78 0.86
C SER A 113 5.92 10.72 -0.13
N HIS A 114 5.48 9.52 -0.50
CA HIS A 114 4.30 9.36 -1.34
C HIS A 114 3.62 8.01 -1.14
N PHE A 115 2.31 7.97 -1.35
CA PHE A 115 1.50 6.77 -1.21
C PHE A 115 0.66 6.59 -2.47
N VAL A 116 0.56 5.35 -2.95
CA VAL A 116 -0.38 4.99 -4.02
C VAL A 116 -1.42 4.05 -3.43
N PHE A 117 -2.68 4.48 -3.55
CA PHE A 117 -3.84 3.71 -3.11
C PHE A 117 -4.76 3.41 -4.29
N TYR A 118 -5.45 2.29 -4.19
CA TYR A 118 -6.44 1.84 -5.17
C TYR A 118 -7.81 1.81 -4.50
N ASN A 119 -8.74 2.62 -4.98
CA ASN A 119 -10.09 2.72 -4.46
C ASN A 119 -11.00 1.69 -5.13
N HIS A 120 -11.22 0.55 -4.46
CA HIS A 120 -12.29 -0.37 -4.85
C HIS A 120 -13.59 0.03 -4.16
N THR A 121 -13.59 0.12 -2.82
CA THR A 121 -14.73 0.61 -2.02
C THR A 121 -14.22 1.27 -0.73
N VAL A 122 -13.93 2.57 -0.78
CA VAL A 122 -13.54 3.36 0.40
C VAL A 122 -14.76 3.99 1.08
N GLY A 123 -14.78 3.97 2.41
CA GLY A 123 -15.83 4.62 3.18
C GLY A 123 -15.71 6.15 3.17
N PRO A 124 -16.80 6.87 3.49
CA PRO A 124 -16.93 8.31 3.31
C PRO A 124 -15.85 9.14 4.04
N ASP A 125 -15.52 8.81 5.28
CA ASP A 125 -14.60 9.64 6.07
C ASP A 125 -13.13 9.40 5.69
N VAL A 126 -12.79 8.16 5.32
CA VAL A 126 -11.46 7.84 4.79
C VAL A 126 -11.32 8.45 3.38
N GLY A 127 -12.36 8.40 2.56
CA GLY A 127 -12.38 9.10 1.26
C GLY A 127 -12.12 10.60 1.41
N CYS A 128 -12.79 11.23 2.37
CA CYS A 128 -12.55 12.63 2.72
C CYS A 128 -11.09 12.91 3.13
N LEU A 129 -10.52 12.06 3.98
CA LEU A 129 -9.13 12.20 4.39
C LEU A 129 -8.15 11.99 3.22
N LEU A 130 -8.44 11.05 2.32
CA LEU A 130 -7.66 10.79 1.11
C LEU A 130 -7.64 11.98 0.16
N GLU A 131 -8.77 12.64 -0.08
CA GLU A 131 -8.83 13.85 -0.91
C GLU A 131 -7.88 14.94 -0.40
N ARG A 132 -7.80 15.09 0.93
CA ARG A 132 -6.89 16.05 1.55
C ARG A 132 -5.44 15.67 1.34
N TYR A 133 -5.07 14.42 1.58
CA TYR A 133 -3.71 13.95 1.31
C TYR A 133 -3.35 14.03 -0.19
N ALA A 134 -4.31 13.83 -1.09
CA ALA A 134 -4.11 13.99 -2.52
C ALA A 134 -3.86 15.46 -2.90
N SER A 135 -4.63 16.40 -2.33
CA SER A 135 -4.42 17.85 -2.52
C SER A 135 -3.06 18.35 -2.00
N GLU A 136 -2.47 17.62 -1.07
CA GLU A 136 -1.13 17.87 -0.52
C GLU A 136 -0.01 17.14 -1.30
N ASN A 137 -0.33 16.51 -2.44
CA ASN A 137 0.57 15.68 -3.24
C ASN A 137 1.21 14.49 -2.49
N LEU A 138 0.66 14.11 -1.33
CA LEU A 138 1.15 12.97 -0.55
C LEU A 138 0.57 11.65 -1.05
N VAL A 139 -0.60 11.67 -1.67
CA VAL A 139 -1.33 10.49 -2.12
C VAL A 139 -1.70 10.58 -3.59
N THR A 140 -1.45 9.51 -4.34
CA THR A 140 -2.16 9.21 -5.58
C THR A 140 -3.25 8.19 -5.29
N LEU A 141 -4.51 8.56 -5.53
CA LEU A 141 -5.67 7.67 -5.42
C LEU A 141 -6.14 7.26 -6.81
N LEU A 142 -6.09 5.97 -7.12
CA LEU A 142 -6.49 5.41 -8.41
C LEU A 142 -7.86 4.73 -8.29
N PRO A 143 -8.76 4.87 -9.28
CA PRO A 143 -9.96 4.06 -9.33
C PRO A 143 -9.56 2.58 -9.51
N TRP A 144 -10.30 1.68 -8.86
CA TRP A 144 -10.03 0.25 -8.94
C TRP A 144 -11.32 -0.55 -9.12
N GLU A 145 -11.98 -0.29 -10.24
CA GLU A 145 -13.19 -0.99 -10.65
C GLU A 145 -12.80 -2.18 -11.51
N ILE A 146 -13.02 -3.39 -10.99
CA ILE A 146 -12.78 -4.62 -11.75
C ILE A 146 -14.12 -5.30 -11.97
N PRO A 147 -14.56 -5.51 -13.23
CA PRO A 147 -15.85 -6.11 -13.53
C PRO A 147 -15.82 -7.62 -13.27
N LEU A 148 -15.88 -8.00 -12.00
CA LEU A 148 -15.85 -9.39 -11.54
C LEU A 148 -17.25 -9.80 -11.09
N ALA A 149 -17.69 -10.98 -11.51
CA ALA A 149 -18.94 -11.55 -11.02
C ALA A 149 -18.84 -11.96 -9.54
N SER A 150 -17.65 -12.40 -9.09
CA SER A 150 -17.40 -12.78 -7.71
C SER A 150 -15.95 -12.54 -7.27
N GLN A 151 -15.77 -12.01 -6.07
CA GLN A 151 -14.46 -11.85 -5.41
C GLN A 151 -13.77 -13.19 -5.09
N ARG A 152 -14.44 -14.33 -5.28
CA ARG A 152 -13.81 -15.66 -5.19
C ARG A 152 -13.04 -16.04 -6.45
N GLU A 153 -13.31 -15.36 -7.56
CA GLU A 153 -12.71 -15.67 -8.86
C GLU A 153 -11.33 -15.04 -9.04
N ILE A 154 -10.95 -14.11 -8.16
CA ILE A 154 -9.63 -13.48 -8.12
C ILE A 154 -9.18 -13.26 -6.67
N ARG A 155 -7.88 -13.19 -6.42
CA ARG A 155 -7.37 -13.00 -5.06
C ARG A 155 -7.44 -11.53 -4.63
N THR A 156 -8.21 -11.24 -3.57
CA THR A 156 -8.24 -9.95 -2.83
C THR A 156 -8.34 -8.73 -3.75
N GLU A 157 -9.45 -8.56 -4.45
CA GLU A 157 -9.66 -7.43 -5.37
C GLU A 157 -8.51 -7.26 -6.40
N ALA A 158 -7.98 -8.37 -6.93
CA ALA A 158 -6.84 -8.38 -7.84
C ALA A 158 -5.58 -7.71 -7.30
N LEU A 159 -5.24 -7.95 -6.02
CA LEU A 159 -4.10 -7.31 -5.35
C LEU A 159 -2.79 -7.36 -6.17
N PHE A 160 -2.54 -8.45 -6.90
CA PHE A 160 -1.30 -8.62 -7.65
C PHE A 160 -1.23 -7.71 -8.88
N ALA A 161 -2.37 -7.40 -9.51
CA ALA A 161 -2.43 -6.37 -10.55
C ALA A 161 -2.08 -5.01 -9.93
N ALA A 162 -2.66 -4.66 -8.79
CA ALA A 162 -2.43 -3.38 -8.12
C ALA A 162 -0.98 -3.21 -7.62
N LEU A 163 -0.37 -4.25 -7.04
CA LEU A 163 1.01 -4.20 -6.58
C LEU A 163 2.00 -4.00 -7.74
N ASN A 164 1.80 -4.71 -8.86
CA ASN A 164 2.66 -4.58 -10.03
C ASN A 164 2.40 -3.26 -10.78
N ASP A 165 1.15 -2.83 -10.93
CA ASP A 165 0.83 -1.48 -11.46
C ASP A 165 1.51 -0.40 -10.62
N CYS A 166 1.48 -0.53 -9.29
CA CYS A 166 2.10 0.45 -8.39
C CYS A 166 3.62 0.50 -8.57
N LEU A 167 4.28 -0.67 -8.62
CA LEU A 167 5.71 -0.79 -8.88
C LEU A 167 6.13 -0.01 -10.14
N TYR A 168 5.40 -0.20 -11.25
CA TYR A 168 5.71 0.45 -12.52
C TYR A 168 5.33 1.94 -12.54
N ARG A 169 4.29 2.38 -11.83
CA ARG A 169 3.92 3.80 -11.72
C ARG A 169 4.94 4.64 -10.96
N VAL A 170 5.55 4.07 -9.94
CA VAL A 170 6.57 4.75 -9.12
C VAL A 170 7.98 4.56 -9.67
N MET A 171 8.16 3.65 -10.62
CA MET A 171 9.41 3.46 -11.35
C MET A 171 9.87 4.78 -11.98
N TYR A 172 11.16 5.07 -11.87
CA TYR A 172 11.80 6.33 -12.30
C TYR A 172 11.40 7.60 -11.52
N ARG A 173 10.40 7.52 -10.63
CA ARG A 173 9.95 8.66 -9.81
C ARG A 173 10.42 8.58 -8.37
N PHE A 174 10.66 7.36 -7.88
CA PHE A 174 11.10 7.09 -6.51
C PHE A 174 12.25 6.08 -6.50
N ARG A 175 13.20 6.28 -5.59
CA ARG A 175 14.34 5.38 -5.42
C ARG A 175 13.93 4.04 -4.83
N TRP A 176 13.01 4.05 -3.87
CA TRP A 176 12.49 2.86 -3.22
C TRP A 176 10.97 2.86 -3.14
N VAL A 177 10.40 1.66 -3.05
CA VAL A 177 8.97 1.47 -2.82
C VAL A 177 8.72 0.38 -1.78
N ALA A 178 7.98 0.69 -0.72
CA ALA A 178 7.53 -0.27 0.26
C ALA A 178 6.22 -0.93 -0.18
N MET A 179 6.15 -2.26 -0.12
CA MET A 179 4.95 -3.04 -0.41
C MET A 179 4.38 -3.55 0.91
N ILE A 180 3.43 -2.84 1.51
CA ILE A 180 2.90 -3.11 2.87
C ILE A 180 1.38 -2.99 2.93
N ASP A 181 0.76 -3.59 3.93
CA ASP A 181 -0.68 -3.45 4.21
C ASP A 181 -0.95 -2.31 5.22
N LEU A 182 -2.21 -1.83 5.32
CA LEU A 182 -2.61 -0.74 6.24
C LEU A 182 -2.37 -1.05 7.73
N ASP A 183 -2.20 -2.32 8.09
CA ASP A 183 -1.94 -2.81 9.44
C ASP A 183 -0.46 -3.15 9.69
N GLU A 184 0.43 -2.76 8.77
CA GLU A 184 1.83 -3.15 8.76
C GLU A 184 2.79 -1.97 8.65
N PHE A 185 3.91 -2.03 9.39
CA PHE A 185 4.90 -0.95 9.45
C PHE A 185 6.32 -1.53 9.50
N ILE A 186 7.21 -1.08 8.62
CA ILE A 186 8.63 -1.47 8.68
C ILE A 186 9.33 -0.50 9.63
N VAL A 187 9.79 -0.99 10.78
CA VAL A 187 10.35 -0.14 11.84
C VAL A 187 11.85 -0.42 12.02
N PRO A 188 12.73 0.57 11.76
CA PRO A 188 14.14 0.46 12.07
C PRO A 188 14.41 0.45 13.58
N SER A 189 15.37 -0.35 14.02
CA SER A 189 15.78 -0.44 15.44
C SER A 189 16.58 0.78 15.91
N GLY A 190 17.17 1.56 15.00
CA GLY A 190 18.16 2.59 15.30
C GLY A 190 17.63 4.01 15.44
N ASN A 191 16.32 4.22 15.62
CA ASN A 191 15.70 5.56 15.63
C ASN A 191 16.07 6.40 14.40
N ILE A 192 16.13 5.75 13.24
CA ILE A 192 16.43 6.35 11.93
C ILE A 192 15.26 6.12 10.98
N THR A 193 15.19 6.91 9.91
CA THR A 193 14.22 6.71 8.84
C THR A 193 14.59 5.48 7.99
N ILE A 194 13.61 4.97 7.25
CA ILE A 194 13.79 3.86 6.32
C ILE A 194 14.82 4.22 5.22
N PRO A 195 14.76 5.38 4.54
CA PRO A 195 15.77 5.74 3.55
C PRO A 195 17.19 5.77 4.12
N THR A 196 17.40 6.36 5.31
CA THR A 196 18.71 6.35 5.98
C THR A 196 19.20 4.93 6.28
N MET A 197 18.31 4.04 6.72
CA MET A 197 18.65 2.63 6.93
C MET A 197 19.06 1.95 5.62
N LEU A 198 18.32 2.17 4.53
CA LEU A 198 18.60 1.56 3.23
C LEU A 198 19.94 2.03 2.65
N LYS A 199 20.25 3.33 2.74
CA LYS A 199 21.56 3.89 2.36
C LYS A 199 22.70 3.17 3.09
N ARG A 200 22.60 3.01 4.42
CA ARG A 200 23.59 2.28 5.23
C ARG A 200 23.72 0.81 4.84
N LEU A 201 22.60 0.15 4.47
CA LEU A 201 22.62 -1.23 3.98
C LEU A 201 23.31 -1.34 2.62
N GLN A 202 23.09 -0.38 1.72
CA GLN A 202 23.76 -0.32 0.41
C GLN A 202 25.28 -0.07 0.56
N GLU A 203 25.69 0.87 1.42
CA GLU A 203 27.10 1.16 1.70
C GLU A 203 27.88 -0.07 2.20
N ARG A 204 27.23 -0.91 3.02
CA ARG A 204 27.79 -2.17 3.53
C ARG A 204 27.77 -3.28 2.49
N ASN A 205 26.81 -3.28 1.57
CA ASN A 205 26.65 -4.30 0.54
C ASN A 205 27.13 -3.79 -0.82
N LYS A 206 28.45 -3.78 -1.02
CA LYS A 206 29.09 -3.31 -2.25
C LYS A 206 28.92 -4.23 -3.47
N SER A 207 28.13 -5.31 -3.36
CA SER A 207 27.92 -6.23 -4.49
C SER A 207 27.13 -5.61 -5.64
N GLY A 208 26.36 -4.54 -5.40
CA GLY A 208 25.46 -3.94 -6.40
C GLY A 208 24.25 -4.81 -6.77
N ARG A 209 24.13 -5.99 -6.15
CA ARG A 209 23.10 -7.01 -6.45
C ARG A 209 21.80 -6.80 -5.70
N ALA A 210 21.74 -5.88 -4.73
CA ALA A 210 20.50 -5.59 -4.04
C ALA A 210 19.47 -5.06 -5.05
N GLY A 211 18.27 -5.65 -5.05
CA GLY A 211 17.10 -5.15 -5.76
C GLY A 211 15.84 -5.12 -4.88
N ALA A 212 15.89 -5.76 -3.72
CA ALA A 212 14.85 -5.69 -2.69
C ALA A 212 15.43 -5.97 -1.31
N TYR A 213 14.72 -5.52 -0.27
CA TYR A 213 15.04 -5.70 1.14
C TYR A 213 13.84 -6.38 1.80
N SER A 214 14.03 -7.60 2.30
CA SER A 214 12.97 -8.37 2.97
C SER A 214 13.04 -8.18 4.48
N PHE A 215 11.89 -7.93 5.10
CA PHE A 215 11.75 -7.75 6.55
C PHE A 215 10.91 -8.88 7.14
N ARG A 216 11.36 -9.45 8.26
CA ARG A 216 10.65 -10.53 8.96
C ARG A 216 9.43 -9.98 9.69
N ASN A 217 8.36 -10.77 9.75
CA ASN A 217 7.12 -10.37 10.42
C ASN A 217 7.17 -10.58 11.94
N ALA A 218 6.72 -9.57 12.69
CA ALA A 218 6.38 -9.63 14.10
C ALA A 218 4.89 -9.31 14.29
N PHE A 219 4.13 -10.25 14.86
CA PHE A 219 2.74 -9.98 15.21
C PHE A 219 2.63 -9.19 16.51
N PHE A 220 1.86 -8.11 16.46
CA PHE A 220 1.37 -7.32 17.58
C PHE A 220 -0.14 -7.55 17.68
N TYR A 221 -0.58 -8.49 18.52
CA TYR A 221 -1.99 -8.85 18.56
C TYR A 221 -2.82 -7.78 19.27
N LEU A 222 -3.94 -7.39 18.63
CA LEU A 222 -4.84 -6.38 19.19
C LEU A 222 -5.51 -6.83 20.49
N GLN A 223 -5.55 -8.14 20.75
CA GLN A 223 -6.07 -8.73 21.98
C GLN A 223 -5.12 -8.62 23.17
N TRP A 224 -3.83 -8.34 22.97
CA TRP A 224 -2.95 -8.05 24.10
C TRP A 224 -3.32 -6.72 24.77
N PRO A 225 -3.05 -6.56 26.08
CA PRO A 225 -3.34 -5.32 26.79
C PRO A 225 -2.65 -4.10 26.16
N ASP A 226 -3.31 -2.95 26.28
CA ASP A 226 -2.70 -1.68 25.90
C ASP A 226 -1.53 -1.35 26.84
N ASP A 227 -0.51 -0.70 26.31
CA ASP A 227 0.59 -0.14 27.10
C ASP A 227 0.04 0.94 28.04
N PRO A 228 0.26 0.84 29.37
CA PRO A 228 -0.32 1.77 30.34
C PRO A 228 0.12 3.23 30.15
N VAL A 229 1.27 3.47 29.51
CA VAL A 229 1.76 4.81 29.22
C VAL A 229 0.97 5.41 28.06
N ALA A 230 0.81 4.66 26.96
CA ALA A 230 0.06 5.13 25.79
C ALA A 230 -1.47 5.09 25.98
N ALA A 231 -1.97 4.30 26.92
CA ALA A 231 -3.39 4.29 27.29
C ALA A 231 -3.89 5.68 27.75
N LYS A 232 -2.99 6.51 28.29
CA LYS A 232 -3.28 7.88 28.76
C LYS A 232 -3.24 8.94 27.64
N ASP A 233 -2.79 8.57 26.44
CA ASP A 233 -2.71 9.52 25.32
C ASP A 233 -4.11 9.94 24.86
N LYS A 234 -4.24 11.20 24.42
CA LYS A 234 -5.51 11.76 23.92
C LYS A 234 -6.06 11.03 22.69
N LEU A 235 -5.18 10.43 21.89
CA LEU A 235 -5.55 9.68 20.69
C LEU A 235 -5.22 8.19 20.89
N PRO A 236 -6.17 7.28 20.64
CA PRO A 236 -5.97 5.85 20.82
C PRO A 236 -5.23 5.20 19.63
N LEU A 237 -3.99 5.64 19.39
CA LEU A 237 -3.16 5.16 18.28
C LEU A 237 -2.71 3.70 18.53
N VAL A 238 -3.00 2.81 17.58
CA VAL A 238 -2.78 1.36 17.73
C VAL A 238 -1.30 1.03 17.88
N THR A 239 -0.44 1.68 17.10
CA THR A 239 1.01 1.46 17.10
C THR A 239 1.70 1.96 18.38
N LEU A 240 1.05 2.88 19.11
CA LEU A 240 1.50 3.32 20.43
C LEU A 240 0.93 2.46 21.56
N ARG A 241 -0.31 1.96 21.41
CA ARG A 241 -0.97 1.18 22.46
C ARG A 241 -0.57 -0.29 22.47
N LYS A 242 -0.44 -0.90 21.30
CA LYS A 242 -0.14 -2.33 21.18
C LYS A 242 1.37 -2.52 21.10
N THR A 243 2.04 -2.49 22.24
CA THR A 243 3.51 -2.62 22.32
C THR A 243 3.97 -4.06 22.58
N MET A 244 3.06 -5.00 22.78
CA MET A 244 3.41 -6.41 22.94
C MET A 244 3.47 -7.06 21.56
N ARG A 245 4.57 -7.78 21.29
CA ARG A 245 4.71 -8.61 20.09
C ARG A 245 5.11 -10.04 20.43
N LYS A 246 4.88 -10.96 19.49
CA LYS A 246 5.47 -12.31 19.58
C LYS A 246 6.98 -12.20 19.67
N LEU A 247 7.58 -13.01 20.53
CA LEU A 247 9.04 -13.06 20.70
C LEU A 247 9.73 -13.53 19.42
N HIS A 248 9.22 -14.62 18.83
CA HIS A 248 9.75 -15.22 17.62
C HIS A 248 9.15 -14.60 16.37
N LEU A 249 10.02 -14.17 15.45
CA LEU A 249 9.64 -13.59 14.17
C LEU A 249 9.44 -14.69 13.11
N HIS A 250 8.55 -14.46 12.15
CA HIS A 250 8.42 -15.38 11.01
C HIS A 250 9.69 -15.38 10.15
N ALA A 251 9.98 -16.50 9.50
CA ALA A 251 11.09 -16.58 8.55
C ALA A 251 10.85 -15.64 7.35
N HIS A 252 11.93 -15.29 6.64
CA HIS A 252 11.77 -14.54 5.38
C HIS A 252 10.88 -15.29 4.41
N ARG A 253 10.15 -14.54 3.56
CA ARG A 253 9.10 -15.04 2.63
C ARG A 253 7.83 -15.56 3.31
N GLN A 254 7.82 -15.75 4.63
CA GLN A 254 6.62 -16.09 5.40
C GLN A 254 6.05 -14.83 6.05
N ARG A 255 5.00 -14.27 5.46
CA ARG A 255 4.39 -13.01 5.90
C ARG A 255 5.33 -11.79 5.91
N SER A 256 6.52 -11.92 5.35
CA SER A 256 7.42 -10.80 5.13
C SER A 256 6.77 -9.75 4.25
N LYS A 257 7.26 -8.52 4.35
CA LYS A 257 7.07 -7.48 3.35
C LYS A 257 8.42 -6.96 2.89
N CYS A 258 8.42 -6.29 1.75
CA CYS A 258 9.64 -5.87 1.10
C CYS A 258 9.64 -4.38 0.78
N ILE A 259 10.83 -3.79 0.80
CA ILE A 259 11.11 -2.52 0.14
C ILE A 259 11.93 -2.83 -1.11
N LEU A 260 11.51 -2.33 -2.26
CA LEU A 260 12.06 -2.66 -3.56
C LEU A 260 12.83 -1.46 -4.12
N GLU A 261 13.87 -1.74 -4.90
CA GLU A 261 14.35 -0.80 -5.91
C GLU A 261 13.50 -1.04 -7.16
N PRO A 262 12.62 -0.11 -7.57
CA PRO A 262 11.63 -0.37 -8.61
C PRO A 262 12.26 -0.94 -9.89
N GLU A 263 13.36 -0.32 -10.34
CA GLU A 263 14.07 -0.65 -11.57
C GLU A 263 14.78 -2.01 -11.53
N SER A 264 14.90 -2.65 -10.36
CA SER A 264 15.53 -3.96 -10.21
C SER A 264 14.53 -5.11 -10.28
N VAL A 265 13.22 -4.84 -10.29
CA VAL A 265 12.14 -5.83 -10.13
C VAL A 265 11.26 -5.90 -11.37
N VAL A 266 10.91 -7.12 -11.79
CA VAL A 266 9.97 -7.39 -12.90
C VAL A 266 8.59 -7.77 -12.38
N GLU A 267 8.53 -8.61 -11.34
CA GLU A 267 7.26 -9.08 -10.80
C GLU A 267 7.30 -9.12 -9.26
N VAL A 268 6.41 -8.35 -8.63
CA VAL A 268 6.23 -8.32 -7.19
C VAL A 268 5.10 -9.25 -6.75
N GLY A 269 5.33 -10.00 -5.67
CA GLY A 269 4.32 -10.78 -4.96
C GLY A 269 3.92 -10.13 -3.63
N ASN A 270 3.02 -10.78 -2.88
CA ASN A 270 2.53 -10.22 -1.62
C ASN A 270 3.59 -10.22 -0.50
N HIS A 271 4.47 -11.22 -0.48
CA HIS A 271 5.45 -11.44 0.60
C HIS A 271 6.91 -11.45 0.16
N PHE A 272 7.15 -11.54 -1.15
CA PHE A 272 8.48 -11.59 -1.75
C PHE A 272 8.40 -11.19 -3.23
N VAL A 273 9.55 -10.97 -3.84
CA VAL A 273 9.65 -10.67 -5.28
C VAL A 273 9.74 -11.99 -6.06
N TRP A 274 8.90 -12.12 -7.08
CA TRP A 274 8.84 -13.30 -7.95
C TRP A 274 9.90 -13.29 -9.03
N GLU A 275 10.23 -12.10 -9.55
CA GLU A 275 11.19 -11.94 -10.62
C GLU A 275 11.96 -10.63 -10.53
N PHE A 276 13.27 -10.74 -10.70
CA PHE A 276 14.23 -9.65 -10.72
C PHE A 276 14.85 -9.51 -12.11
N LEU A 277 15.38 -8.32 -12.42
CA LEU A 277 16.33 -8.17 -13.52
C LEU A 277 17.60 -8.99 -13.26
N ALA A 278 18.32 -9.32 -14.34
CA ALA A 278 19.55 -10.10 -14.27
C ALA A 278 20.55 -9.51 -13.26
N GLY A 279 21.12 -10.37 -12.41
CA GLY A 279 22.10 -9.97 -11.39
C GLY A 279 21.52 -9.40 -10.09
N LYS A 280 20.23 -9.05 -10.06
CA LYS A 280 19.54 -8.51 -8.87
C LYS A 280 18.96 -9.62 -7.99
N THR A 281 18.86 -9.34 -6.70
CA THR A 281 18.36 -10.29 -5.69
C THR A 281 17.78 -9.59 -4.46
N THR A 282 17.14 -10.38 -3.58
CA THR A 282 16.65 -9.94 -2.28
C THR A 282 17.76 -9.98 -1.24
N VAL A 283 17.90 -8.91 -0.47
CA VAL A 283 18.68 -8.85 0.77
C VAL A 283 17.75 -9.16 1.94
N ASN A 284 18.05 -10.21 2.69
CA ASN A 284 17.36 -10.52 3.94
C ASN A 284 17.88 -9.61 5.06
N VAL A 285 17.06 -8.65 5.49
CA VAL A 285 17.46 -7.70 6.53
C VAL A 285 17.44 -8.38 7.89
N ALA A 286 18.56 -8.31 8.62
CA ALA A 286 18.65 -8.84 9.97
C ALA A 286 17.67 -8.10 10.90
N SER A 287 16.97 -8.84 11.76
CA SER A 287 15.98 -8.28 12.68
C SER A 287 16.57 -7.34 13.74
N SER A 288 17.89 -7.37 13.94
CA SER A 288 18.60 -6.36 14.75
C SER A 288 18.62 -4.98 14.07
N VAL A 289 18.53 -4.92 12.74
CA VAL A 289 18.48 -3.67 11.97
C VAL A 289 17.05 -3.15 11.86
N ALA A 290 16.11 -4.00 11.40
CA ALA A 290 14.70 -3.66 11.26
C ALA A 290 13.84 -4.91 11.06
N PHE A 291 12.55 -4.81 11.37
CA PHE A 291 11.56 -5.85 11.07
C PHE A 291 10.18 -5.23 10.88
N LEU A 292 9.24 -6.03 10.38
CA LEU A 292 7.86 -5.62 10.11
C LEU A 292 7.01 -5.77 11.38
N HIS A 293 6.37 -4.70 11.80
CA HIS A 293 5.33 -4.71 12.83
C HIS A 293 3.98 -4.95 12.17
N HIS A 294 3.29 -6.03 12.51
CA HIS A 294 1.96 -6.37 11.97
C HIS A 294 0.91 -6.37 13.08
N TYR A 295 0.04 -5.37 13.08
CA TYR A 295 -0.99 -5.14 14.10
C TYR A 295 -2.30 -5.81 13.72
N ARG A 296 -2.55 -7.01 14.25
CA ARG A 296 -3.66 -7.84 13.76
C ARG A 296 -4.42 -8.52 14.88
N VAL A 297 -5.66 -8.91 14.62
CA VAL A 297 -6.34 -9.92 15.47
C VAL A 297 -5.70 -11.30 15.26
N CYS A 298 -5.83 -12.20 16.25
CA CYS A 298 -5.44 -13.61 16.12
C CYS A 298 -5.84 -14.22 14.75
N GLU A 299 -4.91 -14.88 14.06
CA GLU A 299 -5.07 -15.26 12.65
C GLU A 299 -6.20 -16.27 12.38
N PHE A 300 -6.54 -17.09 13.37
CA PHE A 300 -7.52 -18.18 13.25
C PHE A 300 -8.83 -17.89 14.00
N GLY A 301 -9.04 -16.62 14.39
CA GLY A 301 -10.12 -16.27 15.32
C GLY A 301 -9.78 -16.66 16.77
N GLY A 302 -10.70 -16.34 17.69
CA GLY A 302 -10.50 -16.57 19.11
C GLY A 302 -9.37 -15.73 19.72
N ASN A 303 -8.82 -16.22 20.84
CA ASN A 303 -7.81 -15.53 21.65
C ASN A 303 -6.53 -16.34 21.90
N ASP A 304 -6.39 -17.56 21.37
CA ASP A 304 -5.26 -18.46 21.70
C ASP A 304 -3.89 -17.86 21.36
N CYS A 305 -3.84 -16.95 20.38
CA CYS A 305 -2.61 -16.28 19.99
C CYS A 305 -1.99 -15.43 21.12
N VAL A 306 -2.78 -15.00 22.12
CA VAL A 306 -2.29 -14.18 23.23
C VAL A 306 -1.46 -14.98 24.25
N ASN A 307 -1.57 -16.32 24.23
CA ASN A 307 -0.80 -17.23 25.08
C ASN A 307 0.63 -17.45 24.56
N ALA A 308 0.94 -16.99 23.34
CA ALA A 308 2.28 -17.10 22.78
C ALA A 308 3.30 -16.26 23.59
N THR A 309 4.53 -16.77 23.69
CA THR A 309 5.64 -16.02 24.29
C THR A 309 5.78 -14.66 23.63
N SER A 310 5.70 -13.61 24.43
CA SER A 310 5.67 -12.23 23.97
C SER A 310 6.74 -11.39 24.66
N VAL A 311 7.08 -10.28 24.03
CA VAL A 311 8.03 -9.30 24.53
C VAL A 311 7.50 -7.90 24.27
N ARG A 312 7.76 -6.98 25.20
CA ARG A 312 7.42 -5.57 25.04
C ARG A 312 8.41 -4.91 24.08
N ASP A 313 7.87 -4.21 23.10
CA ASP A 313 8.61 -3.47 22.07
C ASP A 313 8.00 -2.08 21.89
N THR A 314 8.75 -1.06 22.30
CA THR A 314 8.33 0.34 22.28
C THR A 314 9.08 1.16 21.24
N LYS A 315 9.69 0.55 20.21
CA LYS A 315 10.48 1.28 19.19
C LYS A 315 9.72 2.44 18.55
N VAL A 316 8.42 2.26 18.31
CA VAL A 316 7.56 3.31 17.73
C VAL A 316 7.49 4.56 18.61
N TYR A 317 7.77 4.46 19.92
CA TYR A 317 7.73 5.61 20.83
C TYR A 317 8.71 6.72 20.47
N TYR A 318 9.79 6.40 19.74
CA TYR A 318 10.67 7.43 19.22
C TYR A 318 9.92 8.48 18.37
N TRP A 319 8.93 8.05 17.58
CA TRP A 319 8.09 8.94 16.76
C TRP A 319 6.81 9.41 17.46
N LYS A 320 6.54 9.00 18.70
CA LYS A 320 5.28 9.29 19.42
C LYS A 320 4.89 10.77 19.44
N PRO A 321 5.78 11.73 19.78
CA PRO A 321 5.40 13.14 19.82
C PRO A 321 4.95 13.66 18.44
N ARG A 322 5.74 13.39 17.40
CA ARG A 322 5.44 13.79 16.01
C ARG A 322 4.16 13.12 15.51
N LEU A 323 3.97 11.84 15.81
CA LEU A 323 2.81 11.07 15.37
C LEU A 323 1.51 11.58 16.00
N LEU A 324 1.49 11.78 17.33
CA LEU A 324 0.32 12.32 18.03
C LEU A 324 -0.07 13.70 17.53
N GLU A 325 0.93 14.55 17.26
CA GLU A 325 0.70 15.88 16.70
C GLU A 325 0.11 15.80 15.29
N ALA A 326 0.76 15.05 14.39
CA ALA A 326 0.36 14.94 12.99
C ALA A 326 -1.05 14.34 12.84
N VAL A 327 -1.32 13.20 13.47
CA VAL A 327 -2.66 12.58 13.46
C VAL A 327 -3.68 13.51 14.14
N GLY A 328 -3.30 14.19 15.22
CA GLY A 328 -4.14 15.17 15.88
C GLY A 328 -4.57 16.32 14.97
N ARG A 329 -3.68 16.81 14.10
CA ARG A 329 -4.01 17.82 13.08
C ARG A 329 -5.04 17.29 12.09
N ARG A 330 -4.88 16.06 11.60
CA ARG A 330 -5.84 15.41 10.69
C ARG A 330 -7.21 15.24 11.33
N MET A 331 -7.27 14.79 12.58
CA MET A 331 -8.53 14.63 13.30
C MET A 331 -9.22 15.97 13.58
N LYS A 332 -8.47 17.05 13.84
CA LYS A 332 -9.03 18.39 14.00
C LYS A 332 -9.58 18.94 12.69
N MET A 333 -8.88 18.71 11.58
CA MET A 333 -9.30 19.11 10.23
C MET A 333 -10.65 18.48 9.88
N LEU A 334 -10.83 17.18 10.07
CA LEU A 334 -12.10 16.49 9.78
C LEU A 334 -13.29 16.96 10.64
N ARG A 335 -13.05 17.64 11.76
CA ARG A 335 -14.10 18.22 12.61
C ARG A 335 -14.55 19.62 12.17
N ARG A 336 -13.76 20.29 11.34
CA ARG A 336 -14.05 21.65 10.84
C ARG A 336 -15.01 21.58 9.65
N ARG A 337 -16.14 22.27 9.74
CA ARG A 337 -17.23 22.22 8.73
C ARG A 337 -16.88 22.97 7.43
N ASP A 338 -16.04 23.99 7.53
CA ASP A 338 -15.47 24.80 6.46
C ASP A 338 -14.40 24.06 5.62
N LEU A 339 -13.85 22.96 6.17
CA LEU A 339 -12.94 22.04 5.49
C LEU A 339 -13.59 20.67 5.26
N ALA A 340 -14.92 20.58 5.40
CA ALA A 340 -15.66 19.35 5.14
C ALA A 340 -15.53 18.95 3.67
N CYS A 341 -15.52 17.64 3.42
CA CYS A 341 -15.31 17.14 2.07
C CYS A 341 -16.52 17.40 1.18
N PRO A 342 -16.29 17.81 -0.08
CA PRO A 342 -17.38 18.11 -1.01
C PRO A 342 -18.31 16.89 -1.14
N GLY A 343 -19.62 17.11 -1.02
CA GLY A 343 -20.63 16.07 -1.31
C GLY A 343 -21.10 15.21 -0.13
N GLN A 344 -20.63 15.43 1.11
CA GLN A 344 -21.22 14.77 2.28
C GLN A 344 -22.26 15.67 2.98
N PRO A 345 -23.46 15.15 3.28
CA PRO A 345 -24.40 15.89 4.12
C PRO A 345 -23.78 16.12 5.49
N PRO A 346 -24.00 17.29 6.12
CA PRO A 346 -23.43 17.60 7.42
C PRO A 346 -23.83 16.52 8.42
N ARG A 347 -22.85 15.94 9.13
CA ARG A 347 -23.08 15.00 10.23
C ARG A 347 -24.00 15.65 11.26
N ILE A 348 -25.26 15.21 11.30
CA ILE A 348 -26.22 15.58 12.33
C ILE A 348 -25.65 15.03 13.63
N ARG A 349 -25.41 15.90 14.62
CA ARG A 349 -25.09 15.45 15.98
C ARG A 349 -26.20 14.50 16.42
N PRO A 350 -25.94 13.39 17.13
CA PRO A 350 -27.01 12.71 17.84
C PRO A 350 -27.59 13.70 18.85
N GLY A 351 -28.67 14.37 18.44
CA GLY A 351 -29.44 15.25 19.32
C GLY A 351 -30.03 14.37 20.40
N GLY A 352 -29.98 14.86 21.64
CA GLY A 352 -30.70 14.27 22.76
C GLY A 352 -32.18 14.17 22.40
N GLY A 353 -32.58 13.00 21.93
CA GLY A 353 -33.96 12.66 21.66
C GLY A 353 -34.64 12.36 22.98
N ASN A 354 -35.51 13.29 23.39
CA ASN A 354 -36.49 13.09 24.44
C ASN A 354 -37.20 11.75 24.26
N ARG A 355 -37.26 10.97 25.33
CA ARG A 355 -38.11 9.78 25.43
C ARG A 355 -39.56 10.19 25.12
N THR A 356 -40.10 9.71 24.01
CA THR A 356 -41.54 9.50 23.88
C THR A 356 -41.75 8.06 23.43
N SER A 357 -42.45 7.34 24.30
CA SER A 357 -42.83 5.94 24.19
C SER A 357 -43.81 5.73 23.05
N HIS A 358 -43.43 4.93 22.06
CA HIS A 358 -44.39 4.22 21.23
C HIS A 358 -44.26 2.72 21.51
N THR A 359 -45.30 2.21 22.17
CA THR A 359 -45.60 0.81 22.41
C THR A 359 -45.77 0.08 21.07
N ALA A 360 -44.88 -0.87 20.78
CA ALA A 360 -45.07 -1.84 19.72
C ALA A 360 -45.84 -3.05 20.27
N ALA A 361 -46.96 -3.37 19.63
CA ALA A 361 -47.77 -4.57 19.90
C ALA A 361 -47.00 -5.85 19.51
N PRO A 362 -47.26 -7.00 20.16
CA PRO A 362 -46.51 -8.22 19.90
C PRO A 362 -46.97 -8.91 18.61
N VAL A 363 -46.00 -9.36 17.81
CA VAL A 363 -46.23 -10.19 16.62
C VAL A 363 -46.41 -11.64 17.06
N VAL A 364 -47.55 -12.20 16.67
CA VAL A 364 -47.95 -13.60 16.86
C VAL A 364 -47.12 -14.51 15.94
N ALA A 365 -46.55 -15.57 16.48
CA ALA A 365 -45.88 -16.63 15.70
C ALA A 365 -46.93 -17.60 15.11
N PRO A 366 -46.79 -18.06 13.85
CA PRO A 366 -47.60 -19.16 13.34
C PRO A 366 -46.98 -20.51 13.71
N SER A 367 -47.77 -21.31 14.40
CA SER A 367 -47.63 -22.77 14.50
C SER A 367 -48.08 -23.43 13.21
N THR A 368 -47.30 -24.36 12.67
CA THR A 368 -47.86 -25.52 11.95
C THR A 368 -46.97 -26.74 12.14
N SER A 369 -47.52 -27.70 12.86
CA SER A 369 -47.22 -29.12 12.84
C SER A 369 -47.70 -29.77 11.54
N SER A 370 -46.87 -30.66 10.99
CA SER A 370 -47.26 -31.98 10.47
C SER A 370 -46.00 -32.81 10.26
#